data_AF-A0A433QQ10-F1
#
_entry.id   AF-A0A433QQ10-F1
#
_cell.length_a   1.000
_cell.length_b   1.000
_cell.length_c   1.000
_cell.angle_alpha   90.00
_cell.angle_beta   90.00
_cell.angle_gamma   90.00
#
_symmetry.space_group_name_H-M   'P 1'
#
loop_
_entity.id
_entity.type
_entity.pdbx_description
1 polymer ?
#
loop_
_entity_poly.entity_id
_entity_poly.type
_entity_poly.pdbx_seq_one_letter_code
_entity_poly.pdbx_strand_id
1 'polypeptide(L)'
;MKDIMWTVLTCPLGFIMYILWITLLAQPAVQAIFWPILACFATHLSSVVIPLLLYYRQTLQPADHDTRDFPLVLTNPMLFALLCAHSIKDFTAENTRFIEEYQTLKLMCIESYRGQPNHNEISPPPRLISSRLPEKSDPSVIPSENSRLTTITPPTIYNITSPLVNIALSIPNLQPDEMVVPDQLKSTFLNFYTTFIRAQSVLEVNLEWQTRERIRQQIDSGVYTLDIFDEAKEHVLDLLFTNTLPHFLTIYKDQIAVVKRERTQGMFDDRLAIPMVPLYL
;
A
#
# COMPACT_ATOMS: atom_id res chain seq x y z
N MET A 1 26.94 15.59 8.22
CA MET A 1 27.72 16.29 9.27
C MET A 1 29.24 16.23 8.99
N LYS A 2 29.79 15.09 8.52
CA LYS A 2 31.20 14.98 8.13
C LYS A 2 31.61 15.93 6.99
N ASP A 3 30.72 16.19 6.03
CA ASP A 3 31.05 17.02 4.85
C ASP A 3 31.16 18.51 5.20
N ILE A 4 30.31 18.99 6.11
CA ILE A 4 30.38 20.36 6.65
C ILE A 4 31.72 20.56 7.38
N MET A 5 32.18 19.55 8.13
CA MET A 5 33.45 19.61 8.84
C MET A 5 34.65 19.73 7.88
N TRP A 6 34.61 19.04 6.75
CA TRP A 6 35.64 19.15 5.71
C TRP A 6 35.67 20.53 5.06
N THR A 7 34.52 21.08 4.71
CA THR A 7 34.40 22.43 4.14
C THR A 7 34.91 23.52 5.08
N VAL A 8 34.60 23.40 6.37
CA VAL A 8 35.08 24.36 7.40
C VAL A 8 36.60 24.29 7.57
N LEU A 9 37.22 23.12 7.32
CA LEU A 9 38.66 22.94 7.47
C LEU A 9 39.46 23.38 6.23
N THR A 10 38.92 23.19 5.01
CA THR A 10 39.63 23.45 3.76
C THR A 10 39.76 24.94 3.42
N CYS A 11 38.74 25.75 3.71
CA CYS A 11 38.77 27.20 3.48
C CYS A 11 39.90 27.93 4.24
N PRO A 12 40.02 27.82 5.58
CA PRO A 12 41.08 28.51 6.32
C PRO A 12 42.48 28.03 5.92
N LEU A 13 42.64 26.76 5.55
CA LEU A 13 43.92 26.26 5.04
C LEU A 13 44.34 26.98 3.74
N GLY A 14 43.40 27.22 2.83
CA GLY A 14 43.66 27.99 1.60
C GLY A 14 44.08 29.43 1.87
N PHE A 15 43.45 30.09 2.86
CA PHE A 15 43.83 31.45 3.28
C PHE A 15 45.17 31.50 4.02
N ILE A 16 45.47 30.51 4.85
CA ILE A 16 46.79 30.38 5.51
C ILE A 16 47.88 30.22 4.46
N MET A 17 47.67 29.36 3.46
CA MET A 17 48.60 29.18 2.35
C MET A 17 48.80 30.47 1.55
N TYR A 18 47.74 31.23 1.29
CA TYR A 18 47.83 32.55 0.66
C TYR A 18 48.71 33.52 1.47
N ILE A 19 48.48 33.63 2.77
CA ILE A 19 49.25 34.51 3.66
C ILE A 19 50.72 34.09 3.67
N LEU A 20 51.01 32.80 3.87
CA LEU A 20 52.38 32.27 3.86
C LEU A 20 53.09 32.54 2.52
N TRP A 21 52.39 32.42 1.40
CA TRP A 21 52.95 32.67 0.07
C TRP A 21 53.40 34.12 -0.13
N ILE A 22 52.62 35.07 0.41
CA ILE A 22 52.95 36.50 0.34
C ILE A 22 54.04 36.84 1.36
N THR A 23 53.91 36.41 2.61
CA THR A 23 54.76 36.89 3.71
C THR A 23 56.09 36.17 3.81
N LEU A 24 56.11 34.85 3.58
CA LEU A 24 57.31 34.03 3.77
C LEU A 24 58.12 33.87 2.47
N LEU A 25 57.42 33.70 1.34
CA LEU A 25 58.04 33.40 0.05
C LEU A 25 58.26 34.65 -0.83
N ALA A 26 57.74 35.82 -0.40
CA ALA A 26 57.86 37.11 -1.10
C ALA A 26 57.49 37.07 -2.60
N GLN A 27 56.56 36.19 -2.97
CA GLN A 27 56.11 36.00 -4.35
C GLN A 27 55.04 37.03 -4.74
N PRO A 28 54.84 37.30 -6.04
CA PRO A 28 53.81 38.22 -6.50
C PRO A 28 52.40 37.76 -6.11
N ALA A 29 51.57 38.70 -5.66
CA ALA A 29 50.21 38.44 -5.18
C ALA A 29 49.31 37.72 -6.21
N VAL A 30 49.57 37.93 -7.51
CA VAL A 30 48.85 37.28 -8.61
C VAL A 30 48.99 35.75 -8.55
N GLN A 31 50.14 35.23 -8.11
CA GLN A 31 50.31 33.78 -7.94
C GLN A 31 49.67 33.28 -6.65
N ALA A 32 49.66 34.10 -5.60
CA ALA A 32 49.04 33.74 -4.33
C ALA A 32 47.52 33.53 -4.46
N ILE A 33 46.84 34.28 -5.35
CA ILE A 33 45.37 34.21 -5.52
C ILE A 33 44.85 32.83 -5.96
N PHE A 34 45.72 31.97 -6.52
CA PHE A 34 45.33 30.61 -6.89
C PHE A 34 44.97 29.76 -5.67
N TRP A 35 45.55 30.01 -4.50
CA TRP A 35 45.27 29.25 -3.28
C TRP A 35 43.81 29.36 -2.80
N PRO A 36 43.22 30.55 -2.62
CA PRO A 36 41.81 30.67 -2.25
C PRO A 36 40.88 30.18 -3.37
N ILE A 37 41.23 30.36 -4.65
CA ILE A 37 40.46 29.82 -5.77
C ILE A 37 40.41 28.29 -5.72
N LEU A 38 41.56 27.63 -5.52
CA LEU A 38 41.65 26.19 -5.38
C LEU A 38 40.86 25.68 -4.17
N ALA A 39 40.95 26.39 -3.04
CA ALA A 39 40.18 26.05 -1.83
C ALA A 39 38.67 26.18 -2.05
N CYS A 40 38.21 27.21 -2.76
CA CYS A 40 36.80 27.36 -3.15
C CYS A 40 36.35 26.24 -4.09
N PHE A 41 37.16 25.90 -5.09
CA PHE A 41 36.84 24.80 -6.01
C PHE A 41 36.76 23.45 -5.29
N ALA A 42 37.75 23.15 -4.44
CA ALA A 42 37.76 21.93 -3.62
C ALA A 42 36.52 21.86 -2.72
N THR A 43 36.15 22.99 -2.10
CA THR A 43 34.95 23.10 -1.26
C THR A 43 33.67 22.85 -2.06
N HIS A 44 33.53 23.44 -3.25
CA HIS A 44 32.36 23.25 -4.10
C HIS A 44 32.27 21.79 -4.60
N LEU A 45 33.40 21.20 -4.99
CA LEU A 45 33.47 19.82 -5.41
C LEU A 45 33.06 18.88 -4.26
N SER A 46 33.55 19.11 -3.04
CA SER A 46 33.27 18.24 -1.90
C SER A 46 31.88 18.41 -1.31
N SER A 47 31.33 19.63 -1.31
CA SER A 47 30.04 19.93 -0.67
C SER A 47 28.84 19.80 -1.59
N VAL A 48 29.03 19.99 -2.89
CA VAL A 48 27.94 19.97 -3.88
C VAL A 48 28.10 18.82 -4.85
N VAL A 49 29.23 18.74 -5.55
CA VAL A 49 29.38 17.82 -6.68
C VAL A 49 29.45 16.37 -6.23
N ILE A 50 30.26 16.05 -5.22
CA ILE A 50 30.40 14.67 -4.72
C ILE A 50 29.07 14.16 -4.13
N PRO A 51 28.38 14.88 -3.22
CA PRO A 51 27.09 14.42 -2.71
C PRO A 51 26.05 14.26 -3.82
N LEU A 52 26.00 15.18 -4.80
CA LEU A 52 25.09 15.09 -5.93
C LEU A 52 25.41 13.87 -6.81
N LEU A 53 26.69 13.57 -7.04
CA LEU A 53 27.12 12.42 -7.84
C LEU A 53 26.86 11.11 -7.10
N LEU A 54 27.08 11.06 -5.79
CA LEU A 54 26.74 9.90 -4.96
C LEU A 54 25.24 9.66 -4.91
N TYR A 55 24.45 10.72 -4.72
CA TYR A 55 22.99 10.67 -4.80
C TYR A 55 22.54 10.15 -6.16
N TYR A 56 23.03 10.75 -7.25
CA TYR A 56 22.70 10.32 -8.61
C TYR A 56 23.09 8.86 -8.88
N ARG A 57 24.27 8.42 -8.42
CA ARG A 57 24.69 7.02 -8.54
C ARG A 57 23.78 6.09 -7.75
N GLN A 58 23.33 6.50 -6.58
CA GLN A 58 22.41 5.72 -5.75
C GLN A 58 21.01 5.67 -6.38
N THR A 59 20.53 6.77 -6.96
CA THR A 59 19.27 6.81 -7.74
C THR A 59 19.36 6.00 -9.03
N LEU A 60 20.52 5.96 -9.68
CA LEU A 60 20.75 5.23 -10.93
C LEU A 60 21.00 3.74 -10.76
N GLN A 61 21.27 3.24 -9.55
CA GLN A 61 21.22 1.81 -9.33
C GLN A 61 19.74 1.45 -9.22
N PRO A 62 19.09 0.92 -10.29
CA PRO A 62 17.76 0.36 -10.12
C PRO A 62 17.95 -0.69 -9.04
N ALA A 63 17.28 -0.48 -7.92
CA ALA A 63 17.38 -1.42 -6.84
C ALA A 63 16.83 -2.72 -7.41
N ASP A 64 17.70 -3.72 -7.60
CA ASP A 64 17.35 -5.04 -8.14
C ASP A 64 16.55 -5.77 -7.07
N HIS A 65 15.36 -5.26 -6.85
CA HIS A 65 14.41 -5.72 -5.90
C HIS A 65 13.45 -6.58 -6.68
N ASP A 66 13.37 -7.83 -6.26
CA ASP A 66 12.47 -8.80 -6.85
C ASP A 66 11.05 -8.21 -6.80
N THR A 67 10.43 -8.01 -7.96
CA THR A 67 9.06 -7.48 -8.06
C THR A 67 8.07 -8.35 -7.28
N ARG A 68 8.44 -9.61 -6.98
CA ARG A 68 7.69 -10.56 -6.16
C ARG A 68 7.63 -10.20 -4.68
N ASP A 69 8.56 -9.38 -4.20
CA ASP A 69 8.60 -8.97 -2.79
C ASP A 69 7.51 -7.97 -2.47
N PHE A 70 7.10 -7.14 -3.43
CA PHE A 70 6.06 -6.15 -3.21
C PHE A 70 4.69 -6.79 -2.91
N PRO A 71 4.15 -7.71 -3.73
CA PRO A 71 2.93 -8.44 -3.39
C PRO A 71 3.04 -9.20 -2.07
N LEU A 72 4.21 -9.77 -1.77
CA LEU A 72 4.46 -10.49 -0.51
C LEU A 72 4.32 -9.54 0.70
N VAL A 73 4.96 -8.38 0.64
CA VAL A 73 4.92 -7.37 1.72
C VAL A 73 3.49 -6.87 1.92
N LEU A 74 2.75 -6.59 0.85
CA LEU A 74 1.37 -6.09 0.94
C LEU A 74 0.37 -7.16 1.41
N THR A 75 0.61 -8.44 1.11
CA THR A 75 -0.32 -9.53 1.46
C THR A 75 -0.04 -10.12 2.84
N ASN A 76 1.20 -10.03 3.33
CA ASN A 76 1.54 -10.49 4.67
C ASN A 76 1.29 -9.36 5.70
N PRO A 77 0.38 -9.54 6.68
CA PRO A 77 -0.01 -8.48 7.61
C PRO A 77 1.15 -8.01 8.52
N MET A 78 2.07 -8.92 8.87
CA MET A 78 3.24 -8.56 9.68
C MET A 78 4.21 -7.68 8.89
N LEU A 79 4.51 -8.04 7.63
CA LEU A 79 5.36 -7.24 6.76
C LEU A 79 4.71 -5.90 6.41
N PHE A 80 3.40 -5.88 6.15
CA PHE A 80 2.66 -4.65 5.89
C PHE A 80 2.67 -3.73 7.12
N ALA A 81 2.48 -4.25 8.33
CA ALA A 81 2.60 -3.46 9.56
C ALA A 81 4.01 -2.85 9.73
N LEU A 82 5.06 -3.61 9.39
CA LEU A 82 6.43 -3.07 9.37
C LEU A 82 6.59 -1.98 8.29
N LEU A 83 5.97 -2.15 7.12
CA LEU A 83 5.97 -1.15 6.05
C LEU A 83 5.28 0.15 6.51
N CYS A 84 4.14 0.06 7.19
CA CYS A 84 3.45 1.22 7.77
C CYS A 84 4.36 1.93 8.80
N ALA A 85 4.98 1.17 9.70
CA ALA A 85 5.90 1.74 10.69
C ALA A 85 7.14 2.40 10.06
N HIS A 86 7.61 1.85 8.94
CA HIS A 86 8.69 2.44 8.15
C HIS A 86 8.25 3.73 7.45
N SER A 87 7.07 3.73 6.82
CA SER A 87 6.52 4.88 6.09
C SER A 87 6.28 6.10 7.00
N ILE A 88 5.97 5.87 8.29
CA ILE A 88 5.90 6.95 9.29
C ILE A 88 7.27 7.63 9.48
N LYS A 89 8.37 6.87 9.49
CA LYS A 89 9.73 7.43 9.66
C LYS A 89 10.17 8.22 8.43
N ASP A 90 9.68 7.83 7.27
CA ASP A 90 10.03 8.44 5.98
C ASP A 90 9.03 9.53 5.57
N PHE A 91 8.06 9.87 6.44
CA PHE A 91 7.02 10.87 6.20
C PHE A 91 6.19 10.58 4.93
N THR A 92 5.94 9.30 4.64
CA THR A 92 5.12 8.80 3.52
C THR A 92 3.94 7.94 4.00
N ALA A 93 3.53 8.12 5.27
CA ALA A 93 2.50 7.33 5.93
C ALA A 93 1.13 7.42 5.25
N GLU A 94 0.85 8.51 4.55
CA GLU A 94 -0.37 8.74 3.78
C GLU A 94 -0.58 7.65 2.71
N ASN A 95 0.50 7.17 2.06
CA ASN A 95 0.40 6.14 1.04
C ASN A 95 0.01 4.79 1.63
N THR A 96 0.63 4.38 2.74
CA THR A 96 0.25 3.13 3.42
C THR A 96 -1.14 3.21 4.03
N ARG A 97 -1.52 4.38 4.56
CA ARG A 97 -2.83 4.60 5.16
C ARG A 97 -3.94 4.60 4.12
N PHE A 98 -3.67 5.17 2.94
CA PHE A 98 -4.56 5.09 1.78
C PHE A 98 -4.88 3.63 1.42
N ILE A 99 -3.86 2.77 1.32
CA ILE A 99 -4.05 1.35 0.95
C ILE A 99 -4.86 0.60 2.00
N GLU A 100 -4.61 0.85 3.30
CA GLU A 100 -5.37 0.28 4.41
C GLU A 100 -6.85 0.66 4.33
N GLU A 101 -7.16 1.96 4.23
CA GLU A 101 -8.53 2.46 4.14
C GLU A 101 -9.22 2.02 2.83
N TYR A 102 -8.47 1.85 1.74
CA TYR A 102 -9.01 1.29 0.49
C TYR A 102 -9.41 -0.19 0.68
N GLN A 103 -8.66 -0.99 1.46
CA GLN A 103 -9.10 -2.36 1.79
C GLN A 103 -10.34 -2.37 2.68
N THR A 104 -10.44 -1.44 3.63
CA THR A 104 -11.65 -1.28 4.45
C THR A 104 -12.84 -0.92 3.59
N LEU A 105 -12.69 0.03 2.66
CA LEU A 105 -13.73 0.41 1.70
C LEU A 105 -14.15 -0.78 0.83
N LYS A 106 -13.18 -1.54 0.34
CA LYS A 106 -13.40 -2.78 -0.42
C LYS A 106 -14.24 -3.79 0.36
N LEU A 107 -13.92 -4.04 1.62
CA LEU A 107 -14.66 -4.97 2.47
C LEU A 107 -16.12 -4.52 2.63
N MET A 108 -16.36 -3.23 2.89
CA MET A 108 -17.71 -2.68 3.01
C MET A 108 -18.52 -2.87 1.72
N CYS A 109 -17.88 -2.71 0.55
CA CYS A 109 -18.51 -3.01 -0.74
C CYS A 109 -18.87 -4.50 -0.84
N ILE A 110 -17.93 -5.41 -0.58
CA ILE A 110 -18.19 -6.86 -0.64
C ILE A 110 -19.37 -7.26 0.27
N GLU A 111 -19.41 -6.76 1.50
CA GLU A 111 -20.48 -7.04 2.45
C GLU A 111 -21.83 -6.48 1.99
N SER A 112 -21.84 -5.25 1.48
CA SER A 112 -23.05 -4.60 0.96
C SER A 112 -23.68 -5.38 -0.20
N TYR A 113 -22.88 -5.94 -1.11
CA TYR A 113 -23.39 -6.72 -2.24
C TYR A 113 -23.76 -8.15 -1.84
N ARG A 114 -23.08 -8.74 -0.84
CA ARG A 114 -23.43 -10.07 -0.32
C ARG A 114 -24.81 -10.09 0.38
N GLY A 115 -25.19 -8.98 1.00
CA GLY A 115 -26.45 -8.83 1.73
C GLY A 115 -27.68 -8.59 0.86
N GLN A 116 -27.52 -8.32 -0.44
CA GLN A 116 -28.68 -8.15 -1.32
C GLN A 116 -29.31 -9.53 -1.58
N PRO A 117 -30.59 -9.75 -1.18
CA PRO A 117 -31.27 -10.98 -1.52
C PRO A 117 -31.27 -11.09 -3.04
N ASN A 118 -30.72 -12.20 -3.57
CA ASN A 118 -30.67 -12.49 -5.00
C ASN A 118 -32.02 -12.11 -5.62
N HIS A 119 -32.05 -11.02 -6.39
CA HIS A 119 -33.29 -10.52 -6.99
C HIS A 119 -33.89 -11.50 -8.02
N ASN A 120 -33.16 -12.60 -8.30
CA ASN A 120 -33.54 -13.73 -9.14
C ASN A 120 -34.25 -14.87 -8.39
N GLU A 121 -34.34 -14.87 -7.06
CA GLU A 121 -35.32 -15.71 -6.36
C GLU A 121 -36.67 -15.01 -6.39
N ILE A 122 -37.33 -15.10 -7.54
CA ILE A 122 -38.77 -14.90 -7.67
C ILE A 122 -39.41 -15.96 -6.78
N SER A 123 -39.60 -15.65 -5.49
CA SER A 123 -40.48 -16.42 -4.65
C SER A 123 -41.86 -16.37 -5.33
N PRO A 124 -42.49 -17.50 -5.67
CA PRO A 124 -43.85 -17.49 -6.18
C PRO A 124 -44.74 -16.76 -5.16
N PRO A 125 -45.76 -16.01 -5.62
CA PRO A 125 -46.60 -15.20 -4.74
C PRO A 125 -47.14 -16.07 -3.59
N PRO A 126 -47.24 -15.53 -2.37
CA PRO A 126 -47.75 -16.26 -1.23
C PRO A 126 -49.13 -16.78 -1.58
N ARG A 127 -49.23 -18.11 -1.78
CA ARG A 127 -50.53 -18.76 -1.87
C ARG A 127 -51.23 -18.47 -0.55
N LEU A 128 -52.29 -17.67 -0.62
CA LEU A 128 -53.22 -17.47 0.49
C LEU A 128 -53.73 -18.85 0.90
N ILE A 129 -53.13 -19.42 1.96
CA ILE A 129 -53.62 -20.62 2.61
C ILE A 129 -54.92 -20.20 3.28
N SER A 130 -56.02 -20.56 2.62
CA SER A 130 -57.36 -20.56 3.15
C SER A 130 -57.36 -21.27 4.50
N SER A 131 -57.61 -20.50 5.55
CA SER A 131 -57.87 -20.97 6.91
C SER A 131 -58.97 -22.04 6.92
N ARG A 132 -58.60 -23.28 7.21
CA ARG A 132 -59.51 -24.28 7.80
C ARG A 132 -58.93 -24.74 9.14
N LEU A 133 -59.71 -24.50 10.18
CA LEU A 133 -59.55 -24.96 11.57
C LEU A 133 -60.08 -26.41 11.70
N PRO A 134 -59.94 -27.09 12.85
CA PRO A 134 -58.96 -28.17 13.05
C PRO A 134 -59.63 -29.51 13.37
N GLU A 135 -58.97 -30.63 13.04
CA GLU A 135 -59.43 -31.95 13.49
C GLU A 135 -58.25 -32.84 13.94
N LYS A 136 -58.14 -32.95 15.27
CA LYS A 136 -57.96 -34.16 16.09
C LYS A 136 -56.79 -35.14 15.84
N SER A 137 -55.93 -35.20 16.87
CA SER A 137 -55.22 -36.37 17.48
C SER A 137 -54.36 -37.29 16.61
N ASP A 138 -53.04 -37.30 16.85
CA ASP A 138 -52.34 -38.40 17.56
C ASP A 138 -50.80 -38.15 17.68
N PRO A 139 -50.08 -38.91 18.55
CA PRO A 139 -48.80 -38.50 19.13
C PRO A 139 -47.55 -39.07 18.44
N SER A 140 -46.42 -38.41 18.73
CA SER A 140 -45.05 -38.94 18.70
C SER A 140 -44.43 -39.26 17.34
N VAL A 141 -43.69 -38.28 16.77
CA VAL A 141 -42.41 -38.54 16.11
C VAL A 141 -41.48 -37.36 16.40
N ILE A 142 -40.35 -37.64 17.05
CA ILE A 142 -39.24 -36.73 17.31
C ILE A 142 -38.61 -36.31 15.96
N PRO A 143 -38.53 -35.02 15.60
CA PRO A 143 -37.61 -34.57 14.57
C PRO A 143 -36.29 -34.20 15.24
N SER A 144 -35.25 -34.93 14.89
CA SER A 144 -33.87 -34.58 15.17
C SER A 144 -33.60 -33.12 14.76
N GLU A 145 -33.36 -32.28 15.76
CA GLU A 145 -32.73 -30.97 15.59
C GLU A 145 -31.32 -31.19 15.06
N ASN A 146 -31.18 -31.23 13.73
CA ASN A 146 -29.94 -30.87 13.07
C ASN A 146 -29.73 -29.38 13.29
N SER A 147 -29.24 -29.05 14.49
CA SER A 147 -28.54 -27.80 14.77
C SER A 147 -27.43 -27.68 13.74
N ARG A 148 -27.71 -26.96 12.65
CA ARG A 148 -26.68 -26.37 11.81
C ARG A 148 -25.96 -25.38 12.72
N LEU A 149 -24.95 -25.90 13.41
CA LEU A 149 -23.82 -25.16 13.89
C LEU A 149 -23.17 -24.56 12.64
N THR A 150 -23.73 -23.44 12.18
CA THR A 150 -22.96 -22.49 11.40
C THR A 150 -21.95 -22.00 12.41
N THR A 151 -20.78 -22.62 12.39
CA THR A 151 -19.59 -22.09 13.02
C THR A 151 -19.43 -20.70 12.42
N ILE A 152 -19.96 -19.70 13.13
CA ILE A 152 -19.63 -18.30 12.91
C ILE A 152 -18.19 -18.20 13.36
N THR A 153 -17.27 -18.62 12.50
CA THR A 153 -15.90 -18.18 12.62
C THR A 153 -15.97 -16.66 12.54
N PRO A 154 -15.46 -15.94 13.56
CA PRO A 154 -15.42 -14.48 13.50
C PRO A 154 -14.74 -14.10 12.18
N PRO A 155 -15.24 -13.09 11.46
CA PRO A 155 -14.66 -12.67 10.19
C PRO A 155 -13.22 -12.25 10.49
N THR A 156 -12.29 -13.17 10.27
CA THR A 156 -10.88 -12.87 10.30
C THR A 156 -10.67 -11.93 9.12
N ILE A 157 -10.21 -10.72 9.44
CA ILE A 157 -9.80 -9.64 8.52
C ILE A 157 -8.89 -10.16 7.37
N TYR A 158 -8.36 -11.37 7.51
CA TYR A 158 -7.45 -12.05 6.60
C TYR A 158 -8.09 -12.73 5.37
N ASN A 159 -9.41 -12.71 5.18
CA ASN A 159 -10.04 -13.29 3.98
C ASN A 159 -10.35 -12.28 2.87
N ILE A 160 -9.83 -11.06 2.98
CA ILE A 160 -9.96 -10.02 1.95
C ILE A 160 -8.95 -10.32 0.83
N THR A 161 -9.41 -10.22 -0.42
CA THR A 161 -8.54 -10.31 -1.60
C THR A 161 -7.37 -9.32 -1.51
N SER A 162 -6.21 -9.69 -2.06
CA SER A 162 -4.98 -8.87 -2.02
C SER A 162 -5.22 -7.38 -2.29
N PRO A 163 -4.45 -6.46 -1.66
CA PRO A 163 -4.54 -5.03 -1.94
C PRO A 163 -4.33 -4.64 -3.39
N LEU A 164 -3.68 -5.51 -4.16
CA LEU A 164 -3.46 -5.34 -5.60
C LEU A 164 -4.74 -5.50 -6.42
N VAL A 165 -5.74 -6.22 -5.91
CA VAL A 165 -7.02 -6.45 -6.61
C VAL A 165 -7.97 -5.26 -6.39
N ASN A 166 -8.67 -4.84 -7.43
CA ASN A 166 -9.62 -3.71 -7.36
C ASN A 166 -10.96 -4.12 -6.72
N ILE A 167 -11.72 -3.15 -6.22
CA ILE A 167 -13.00 -3.41 -5.53
C ILE A 167 -13.97 -4.20 -6.40
N ALA A 168 -14.16 -3.78 -7.65
CA ALA A 168 -15.10 -4.43 -8.57
C ALA A 168 -14.78 -5.91 -8.81
N LEU A 169 -13.49 -6.27 -8.86
CA LEU A 169 -13.04 -7.65 -9.08
C LEU A 169 -13.16 -8.54 -7.83
N SER A 170 -13.31 -7.94 -6.65
CA SER A 170 -13.47 -8.67 -5.39
C SER A 170 -14.93 -9.05 -5.09
N ILE A 171 -15.89 -8.50 -5.84
CA ILE A 171 -17.32 -8.78 -5.67
C ILE A 171 -17.72 -9.91 -6.63
N PRO A 172 -18.19 -11.07 -6.13
CA PRO A 172 -18.58 -12.18 -6.98
C PRO A 172 -19.84 -11.86 -7.79
N ASN A 173 -19.84 -12.25 -9.07
CA ASN A 173 -20.97 -12.13 -10.00
C ASN A 173 -21.44 -10.70 -10.31
N LEU A 174 -20.61 -9.68 -10.07
CA LEU A 174 -20.93 -8.29 -10.40
C LEU A 174 -21.09 -8.13 -11.92
N GLN A 175 -22.27 -7.66 -12.36
CA GLN A 175 -22.47 -7.30 -13.77
C GLN A 175 -21.86 -5.93 -14.07
N PRO A 176 -21.39 -5.66 -15.31
CA PRO A 176 -20.85 -4.35 -15.67
C PRO A 176 -21.80 -3.18 -15.41
N ASP A 177 -23.11 -3.41 -15.59
CA ASP A 177 -24.14 -2.39 -15.38
C ASP A 177 -24.40 -2.09 -13.88
N GLU A 178 -23.87 -2.91 -12.97
CA GLU A 178 -24.04 -2.80 -11.51
C GLU A 178 -22.85 -2.11 -10.81
N MET A 179 -21.95 -1.49 -11.57
CA MET A 179 -20.77 -0.79 -11.03
C MET A 179 -21.09 0.44 -10.17
N VAL A 180 -22.37 0.81 -10.03
CA VAL A 180 -22.81 1.96 -9.22
C VAL A 180 -22.73 1.63 -7.73
N VAL A 181 -22.09 2.49 -6.96
CA VAL A 181 -21.97 2.36 -5.51
C VAL A 181 -23.34 2.47 -4.84
N PRO A 182 -23.73 1.51 -3.97
CA PRO A 182 -24.96 1.59 -3.18
C PRO A 182 -25.05 2.88 -2.36
N ASP A 183 -26.25 3.46 -2.23
CA ASP A 183 -26.45 4.76 -1.57
C ASP A 183 -25.88 4.83 -0.14
N GLN A 184 -25.98 3.71 0.60
CA GLN A 184 -25.45 3.58 1.95
C GLN A 184 -23.92 3.71 2.06
N LEU A 185 -23.19 3.51 0.96
CA LEU A 185 -21.72 3.61 0.91
C LEU A 185 -21.24 4.96 0.35
N LYS A 186 -22.11 5.77 -0.25
CA LYS A 186 -21.72 7.06 -0.86
C LYS A 186 -21.05 8.02 0.14
N SER A 187 -21.51 8.05 1.39
CA SER A 187 -20.87 8.85 2.44
C SER A 187 -19.45 8.37 2.75
N THR A 188 -19.22 7.06 2.72
CA THR A 188 -17.90 6.47 2.95
C THR A 188 -16.95 6.79 1.80
N PHE A 189 -17.41 6.69 0.55
CA PHE A 189 -16.65 7.10 -0.63
C PHE A 189 -16.30 8.59 -0.59
N LEU A 190 -17.26 9.45 -0.22
CA LEU A 190 -17.01 10.88 -0.05
C LEU A 190 -15.97 11.15 1.04
N ASN A 191 -16.06 10.46 2.18
CA ASN A 191 -15.08 10.60 3.26
C ASN A 191 -13.66 10.18 2.82
N PHE A 192 -13.56 9.08 2.06
CA PHE A 192 -12.31 8.62 1.47
C PHE A 192 -11.71 9.69 0.54
N TYR A 193 -12.53 10.24 -0.36
CA TYR A 193 -12.13 11.35 -1.24
C TYR A 193 -11.64 12.56 -0.45
N THR A 194 -12.39 13.01 0.56
CA THR A 194 -12.03 14.20 1.34
C THR A 194 -10.78 14.02 2.17
N THR A 195 -10.46 12.77 2.56
CA THR A 195 -9.31 12.46 3.41
C THR A 195 -8.02 12.37 2.60
N PHE A 196 -8.07 11.72 1.44
CA PHE A 196 -6.85 11.37 0.69
C PHE A 196 -6.68 12.06 -0.66
N ILE A 197 -7.77 12.44 -1.33
CA ILE A 197 -7.72 12.89 -2.74
C ILE A 197 -7.93 14.40 -2.87
N ARG A 198 -8.79 14.97 -2.01
CA ARG A 198 -9.11 16.40 -2.05
C ARG A 198 -7.84 17.23 -1.82
N ALA A 199 -7.65 18.26 -2.64
CA ALA A 199 -6.54 19.19 -2.45
C ALA A 199 -6.57 19.79 -1.04
N GLN A 200 -5.40 19.87 -0.41
CA GLN A 200 -5.18 20.35 0.95
C GLN A 200 -5.77 19.43 2.04
N SER A 201 -6.08 18.17 1.73
CA SER A 201 -6.43 17.21 2.77
C SER A 201 -5.22 16.85 3.63
N VAL A 202 -5.47 16.44 4.87
CA VAL A 202 -4.41 16.15 5.84
C VAL A 202 -3.55 14.96 5.41
N LEU A 203 -4.15 14.00 4.71
CA LEU A 203 -3.49 12.81 4.18
C LEU A 203 -3.53 12.80 2.65
N GLU A 204 -3.40 13.98 2.03
CA GLU A 204 -3.40 14.13 0.57
C GLU A 204 -2.28 13.28 -0.05
N VAL A 205 -2.65 12.28 -0.85
CA VAL A 205 -1.69 11.47 -1.59
C VAL A 205 -1.20 12.20 -2.84
N ASN A 206 0.06 11.99 -3.20
CA ASN A 206 0.69 12.68 -4.35
C ASN A 206 0.23 12.08 -5.69
N LEU A 207 -0.96 12.46 -6.15
CA LEU A 207 -1.52 12.02 -7.42
C LEU A 207 -1.32 13.04 -8.53
N GLU A 208 -1.22 12.54 -9.75
CA GLU A 208 -1.31 13.35 -10.97
C GLU A 208 -2.62 14.16 -10.99
N TRP A 209 -2.53 15.40 -11.49
CA TRP A 209 -3.66 16.33 -11.54
C TRP A 209 -4.87 15.74 -12.28
N GLN A 210 -4.63 15.03 -13.39
CA GLN A 210 -5.67 14.45 -14.24
C GLN A 210 -6.48 13.39 -13.50
N THR A 211 -5.84 12.51 -12.73
CA THR A 211 -6.51 11.50 -11.89
C THR A 211 -7.37 12.17 -10.82
N ARG A 212 -6.81 13.17 -10.13
CA ARG A 212 -7.52 13.92 -9.08
C ARG A 212 -8.74 14.65 -9.62
N GLU A 213 -8.59 15.30 -10.76
CA GLU A 213 -9.64 16.07 -11.42
C GLU A 213 -10.76 15.16 -11.92
N ARG A 214 -10.43 13.99 -12.49
CA ARG A 214 -11.42 12.99 -12.92
C ARG A 214 -12.25 12.47 -11.74
N ILE A 215 -11.59 12.13 -10.62
CA ILE A 215 -12.26 11.69 -9.40
C ILE A 215 -13.17 12.81 -8.88
N ARG A 216 -12.66 14.05 -8.80
CA ARG A 216 -13.44 15.22 -8.36
C ARG A 216 -14.70 15.40 -9.19
N GLN A 217 -14.59 15.35 -10.53
CA GLN A 217 -15.74 15.50 -11.42
C GLN A 217 -16.81 14.44 -11.19
N GLN A 218 -16.42 13.18 -10.97
CA GLN A 218 -17.37 12.10 -10.66
C GLN A 218 -18.08 12.34 -9.32
N ILE A 219 -17.33 12.68 -8.27
CA ILE A 219 -17.89 13.01 -6.95
C ILE A 219 -18.85 14.22 -7.05
N ASP A 220 -18.45 15.29 -7.72
CA ASP A 220 -19.27 16.51 -7.88
C ASP A 220 -20.55 16.25 -8.70
N SER A 221 -20.50 15.32 -9.66
CA SER A 221 -21.66 14.89 -10.44
C SER A 221 -22.64 13.99 -9.66
N GLY A 222 -22.24 13.49 -8.48
CA GLY A 222 -23.00 12.52 -7.70
C GLY A 222 -22.99 11.10 -8.28
N VAL A 223 -22.15 10.83 -9.27
CA VAL A 223 -21.98 9.51 -9.89
C VAL A 223 -20.83 8.79 -9.20
N TYR A 224 -21.17 7.81 -8.36
CA TYR A 224 -20.20 6.99 -7.63
C TYR A 224 -20.12 5.62 -8.27
N THR A 225 -18.95 5.25 -8.79
CA THR A 225 -18.67 3.92 -9.31
C THR A 225 -17.65 3.18 -8.44
N LEU A 226 -17.70 1.86 -8.44
CA LEU A 226 -16.80 1.03 -7.62
C LEU A 226 -15.32 1.16 -8.01
N ASP A 227 -15.03 1.60 -9.24
CA ASP A 227 -13.70 1.78 -9.81
C ASP A 227 -13.19 3.23 -9.74
N ILE A 228 -13.96 4.17 -9.17
CA ILE A 228 -13.62 5.60 -9.13
C ILE A 228 -12.21 5.88 -8.56
N PHE A 229 -11.71 5.03 -7.66
CA PHE A 229 -10.40 5.19 -7.02
C PHE A 229 -9.32 4.23 -7.55
N ASP A 230 -9.59 3.44 -8.58
CA ASP A 230 -8.67 2.39 -9.05
C ASP A 230 -7.37 2.98 -9.61
N GLU A 231 -7.45 4.01 -10.46
CA GLU A 231 -6.27 4.69 -11.00
C GLU A 231 -5.44 5.35 -9.89
N ALA A 232 -6.10 5.98 -8.90
CA ALA A 232 -5.42 6.55 -7.74
C ALA A 232 -4.70 5.48 -6.90
N LYS A 233 -5.33 4.32 -6.70
CA LYS A 233 -4.70 3.18 -6.01
C LYS A 233 -3.48 2.69 -6.76
N GLU A 234 -3.55 2.52 -8.09
CA GLU A 234 -2.38 2.12 -8.88
C GLU A 234 -1.22 3.10 -8.73
N HIS A 235 -1.50 4.42 -8.77
CA HIS A 235 -0.46 5.44 -8.55
C HIS A 235 0.13 5.36 -7.14
N VAL A 236 -0.69 5.16 -6.10
CA VAL A 236 -0.18 5.02 -4.72
C VAL A 236 0.66 3.75 -4.57
N LEU A 237 0.25 2.64 -5.19
CA LEU A 237 1.03 1.41 -5.23
C LEU A 237 2.38 1.60 -5.93
N ASP A 238 2.41 2.33 -7.04
CA ASP A 238 3.64 2.69 -7.75
C ASP A 238 4.56 3.57 -6.89
N LEU A 239 4.01 4.56 -6.18
CA LEU A 239 4.77 5.39 -5.24
C LEU A 239 5.38 4.56 -4.10
N LEU A 240 4.61 3.62 -3.54
CA LEU A 240 5.12 2.71 -2.51
C LEU A 240 6.22 1.81 -3.07
N PHE A 241 6.01 1.24 -4.26
CA PHE A 241 6.96 0.36 -4.92
C PHE A 241 8.28 1.07 -5.27
N THR A 242 8.19 2.27 -5.83
CA THR A 242 9.34 3.01 -6.36
C THR A 242 10.12 3.74 -5.27
N ASN A 243 9.42 4.30 -4.26
CA ASN A 243 10.06 5.17 -3.27
C ASN A 243 10.26 4.49 -1.91
N THR A 244 9.24 3.80 -1.40
CA THR A 244 9.26 3.32 0.00
C THR A 244 9.82 1.91 0.11
N LEU A 245 9.47 1.03 -0.82
CA LEU A 245 9.85 -0.37 -0.80
C LEU A 245 11.37 -0.59 -0.84
N PRO A 246 12.18 0.13 -1.65
CA PRO A 246 13.62 -0.15 -1.71
C PRO A 246 14.35 0.04 -0.38
N HIS A 247 14.01 1.12 0.32
CA HIS A 247 14.52 1.41 1.65
C HIS A 247 14.03 0.39 2.67
N PHE A 248 12.74 0.05 2.60
CA PHE A 248 12.14 -1.00 3.44
C PHE A 248 12.87 -2.34 3.29
N LEU A 249 13.06 -2.83 2.06
CA LEU A 249 13.71 -4.11 1.80
C LEU A 249 15.17 -4.13 2.29
N THR A 250 15.85 -3.00 2.21
CA THR A 250 17.23 -2.87 2.70
C THR A 250 17.30 -2.99 4.23
N ILE A 251 16.38 -2.36 4.94
CA ILE A 251 16.35 -2.35 6.41
C ILE A 251 15.81 -3.67 6.97
N TYR A 252 14.78 -4.23 6.36
CA TYR A 252 14.02 -5.38 6.88
C TYR A 252 14.33 -6.71 6.17
N LYS A 253 15.49 -6.80 5.49
CA LYS A 253 15.91 -7.94 4.69
C LYS A 253 15.83 -9.27 5.44
N ASP A 254 16.25 -9.29 6.70
CA ASP A 254 16.28 -10.50 7.52
C ASP A 254 14.88 -11.00 7.87
N GLN A 255 13.95 -10.09 8.24
CA GLN A 255 12.57 -10.46 8.54
C GLN A 255 11.87 -11.01 7.31
N ILE A 256 12.12 -10.43 6.14
CA ILE A 256 11.58 -10.91 4.87
C ILE A 256 12.12 -12.30 4.53
N ALA A 257 13.41 -12.54 4.76
CA ALA A 257 14.03 -13.84 4.52
C ALA A 257 13.47 -14.94 5.45
N VAL A 258 13.05 -14.60 6.68
CA VAL A 258 12.34 -15.52 7.58
C VAL A 258 10.97 -15.88 6.99
N VAL A 259 10.15 -14.89 6.63
CA VAL A 259 8.81 -15.11 6.06
C VAL A 259 8.88 -15.92 4.75
N LYS A 260 9.86 -15.63 3.88
CA LYS A 260 10.08 -16.41 2.64
C LYS A 260 10.41 -17.87 2.92
N ARG A 261 11.21 -18.16 3.94
CA ARG A 261 11.54 -19.54 4.34
C ARG A 261 10.32 -20.27 4.88
N GLU A 262 9.55 -19.64 5.77
CA GLU A 262 8.33 -20.23 6.32
C GLU A 262 7.30 -20.56 5.23
N ARG A 263 7.10 -19.65 4.28
CA ARG A 263 6.19 -19.88 3.14
C ARG A 263 6.65 -21.04 2.26
N THR A 264 7.96 -21.19 2.06
CA THR A 264 8.53 -22.29 1.26
C THR A 264 8.37 -23.61 2.00
N GLN A 265 8.61 -23.63 3.31
CA GLN A 265 8.51 -24.85 4.13
C GLN A 265 7.07 -25.34 4.25
N GLY A 266 6.10 -24.46 4.50
CA GLY A 266 4.67 -24.85 4.54
C GLY A 266 4.18 -25.47 3.22
N MET A 267 4.69 -25.00 2.08
CA MET A 267 4.37 -25.58 0.77
C MET A 267 4.94 -27.01 0.58
N PHE A 268 6.04 -27.36 1.25
CA PHE A 268 6.58 -28.73 1.24
C PHE A 268 5.76 -29.67 2.13
N ASP A 269 5.35 -29.20 3.30
CA ASP A 269 4.57 -30.02 4.25
C ASP A 269 3.18 -30.37 3.68
N ASP A 270 2.51 -29.41 3.02
CA ASP A 270 1.21 -29.66 2.36
C ASP A 270 1.32 -30.67 1.20
N ARG A 271 2.47 -30.74 0.51
CA ARG A 271 2.71 -31.71 -0.56
C ARG A 271 3.02 -33.11 -0.04
N LEU A 272 3.51 -33.24 1.20
CA LEU A 272 3.72 -34.54 1.85
C LEU A 272 2.45 -35.05 2.54
N ALA A 273 1.49 -34.18 2.82
CA ALA A 273 0.16 -34.52 3.33
C ALA A 273 -0.82 -35.00 2.23
N ILE A 274 -0.34 -35.65 1.17
CA ILE A 274 -1.23 -36.36 0.23
C ILE A 274 -1.89 -37.48 1.04
N PRO A 275 -3.23 -37.51 1.18
CA PRO A 275 -3.89 -38.59 1.89
C PRO A 275 -3.54 -39.90 1.18
N MET A 276 -2.87 -40.80 1.89
CA MET A 276 -2.74 -42.21 1.50
C MET A 276 -4.18 -42.74 1.39
N VAL A 277 -4.71 -42.74 0.17
CA VAL A 277 -6.00 -43.36 -0.13
C VAL A 277 -5.84 -44.84 0.23
N PRO A 278 -6.56 -45.37 1.23
CA PRO A 278 -6.49 -46.78 1.54
C PRO A 278 -6.97 -47.56 0.32
N LEU A 279 -6.06 -48.30 -0.30
CA LEU A 279 -6.36 -49.32 -1.30
C LEU A 279 -7.08 -50.46 -0.57
N TYR A 280 -8.40 -50.37 -0.51
CA TYR A 280 -9.24 -51.52 -0.16
C TYR A 280 -9.32 -52.43 -1.39
N LEU A 281 -8.63 -53.58 -1.29
CA LEU A 281 -8.78 -54.76 -2.14
C LEU A 281 -9.79 -55.72 -1.49
#